data_AF-A0A929K5M8-F1
#
_entry.id   AF-A0A929K5M8-F1
#
_cell.length_a   1.000
_cell.length_b   1.000
_cell.length_c   1.000
_cell.angle_alpha   90.00
_cell.angle_beta   90.00
_cell.angle_gamma   90.00
#
_symmetry.space_group_name_H-M   'P 1'
#
loop_
_entity.id
_entity.type
_entity.pdbx_description
1 polymer ?
#
loop_
_entity_poly.entity_id
_entity_poly.type
_entity_poly.pdbx_seq_one_letter_code
_entity_poly.pdbx_strand_id
1 'polypeptide(L)'
;DSVCKRVTEEKGIPVLPVHSEGFKGTKKDGYKAACESLSMLVGTGSIENIGKYAINIMGEFNIAGEAWTIKKYYENMGIEVVSVFTGDGRVENIKRSHGASLNVVQCSGSILRLAQIMEEKYGIPYIRVSYFGIEDMSKALYDVAAHFKDNLEIMKKTKEIVRNEIDAIYPDLLRYKKALSGKKAAIYVGGAFKAFSMIKALRSLGIDVVLAGSQTGNKDDYEVLRDMCDDGTVILD
;
A
#
# COMPACT_ATOMS: atom_id res chain seq x y z
N ASP A 1 14.51 14.50 -21.48
CA ASP A 1 13.24 14.59 -22.24
C ASP A 1 13.42 14.40 -23.74
N SER A 2 14.07 15.33 -24.46
CA SER A 2 14.24 15.25 -25.93
C SER A 2 14.83 13.91 -26.40
N VAL A 3 15.86 13.40 -25.73
CA VAL A 3 16.46 12.09 -26.04
C VAL A 3 15.45 10.95 -25.87
N CYS A 4 14.70 10.90 -24.77
CA CYS A 4 13.71 9.86 -24.50
C CYS A 4 12.60 9.86 -25.56
N LYS A 5 12.13 11.03 -25.97
CA LYS A 5 11.13 11.17 -27.03
C LYS A 5 11.63 10.61 -28.36
N ARG A 6 12.81 11.07 -28.81
CA ARG A 6 13.43 10.59 -30.05
C ARG A 6 13.62 9.06 -30.06
N VAL A 7 14.15 8.50 -28.97
CA VAL A 7 14.38 7.05 -28.89
C VAL A 7 13.07 6.26 -28.83
N THR A 8 12.03 6.80 -28.19
CA THR A 8 10.69 6.19 -28.20
C THR A 8 10.15 6.06 -29.64
N GLU A 9 10.27 7.12 -30.45
CA GLU A 9 9.87 7.13 -31.86
C GLU A 9 10.71 6.16 -32.70
N GLU A 10 12.04 6.14 -32.52
CA GLU A 10 12.95 5.26 -33.26
C GLU A 10 12.77 3.76 -32.94
N LYS A 11 12.39 3.42 -31.69
CA LYS A 11 12.36 2.03 -31.22
C LYS A 11 10.96 1.45 -31.05
N GLY A 12 9.92 2.28 -31.06
CA GLY A 12 8.54 1.84 -30.84
C GLY A 12 8.29 1.27 -29.42
N ILE A 13 9.18 1.54 -28.46
CA ILE A 13 9.05 1.15 -27.06
C ILE A 13 9.07 2.39 -26.16
N PRO A 14 8.29 2.44 -25.06
CA PRO A 14 8.31 3.59 -24.17
C PRO A 14 9.68 3.81 -23.53
N VAL A 15 10.25 5.01 -23.67
CA VAL A 15 11.43 5.47 -22.94
C VAL A 15 11.03 6.67 -22.08
N LEU A 16 11.09 6.50 -20.76
CA LEU A 16 10.56 7.49 -19.81
C LEU A 16 11.69 8.31 -19.17
N PRO A 17 11.66 9.64 -19.24
CA PRO A 17 12.55 10.47 -18.44
C PRO A 17 12.12 10.42 -16.97
N VAL A 18 13.10 10.29 -16.06
CA VAL A 18 12.88 10.35 -14.61
C VAL A 18 13.83 11.39 -14.02
N HIS A 19 13.29 12.52 -13.57
CA HIS A 19 14.05 13.63 -13.03
C HIS A 19 14.26 13.49 -11.52
N SER A 20 15.08 12.52 -11.12
CA SER A 20 15.31 12.13 -9.72
C SER A 20 16.73 12.41 -9.21
N GLU A 21 17.35 13.48 -9.68
CA GLU A 21 18.70 13.87 -9.28
C GLU A 21 18.79 14.07 -7.75
N GLY A 22 19.80 13.46 -7.12
CA GLY A 22 19.90 13.38 -5.65
C GLY A 22 20.06 14.72 -4.92
N PHE A 23 20.37 15.81 -5.63
CA PHE A 23 20.45 17.15 -5.07
C PHE A 23 19.14 17.94 -5.11
N LYS A 24 18.09 17.45 -5.79
CA LYS A 24 16.82 18.18 -5.98
C LYS A 24 15.90 18.19 -4.75
N GLY A 25 16.18 17.37 -3.75
CA GLY A 25 15.35 17.33 -2.55
C GLY A 25 15.55 16.06 -1.74
N THR A 26 14.45 15.55 -1.24
CA THR A 26 14.39 14.40 -0.34
C THR A 26 13.95 13.14 -1.06
N LYS A 27 13.91 12.03 -0.32
CA LYS A 27 13.33 10.76 -0.77
C LYS A 27 11.89 10.93 -1.31
N LYS A 28 11.09 11.84 -0.74
CA LYS A 28 9.72 12.10 -1.20
C LYS A 28 9.68 12.70 -2.61
N ASP A 29 10.63 13.57 -2.92
CA ASP A 29 10.71 14.23 -4.23
C ASP A 29 11.10 13.22 -5.33
N GLY A 30 12.00 12.28 -5.00
CA GLY A 30 12.30 11.14 -5.87
C GLY A 30 11.08 10.27 -6.15
N TYR A 31 10.24 9.98 -5.14
CA TYR A 31 8.98 9.26 -5.34
C TYR A 31 7.99 10.02 -6.21
N LYS A 32 7.89 11.34 -6.03
CA LYS A 32 7.05 12.20 -6.87
C LYS A 32 7.49 12.15 -8.33
N ALA A 33 8.80 12.31 -8.59
CA ALA A 33 9.36 12.22 -9.94
C ALA A 33 9.07 10.86 -10.58
N ALA A 34 9.25 9.76 -9.82
CA ALA A 34 8.92 8.43 -10.31
C ALA A 34 7.43 8.26 -10.62
N CYS A 35 6.52 8.76 -9.77
CA CYS A 35 5.08 8.75 -9.99
C CYS A 35 4.69 9.50 -11.27
N GLU A 36 5.28 10.68 -11.49
CA GLU A 36 5.04 11.48 -12.70
C GLU A 36 5.47 10.73 -13.96
N SER A 37 6.67 10.12 -13.95
CA SER A 37 7.13 9.28 -15.07
C SER A 37 6.25 8.06 -15.29
N LEU A 38 5.87 7.34 -14.22
CA LEU A 38 4.97 6.17 -14.29
C LEU A 38 3.60 6.52 -14.86
N SER A 39 3.08 7.72 -14.55
CA SER A 39 1.78 8.18 -15.06
C SER A 39 1.72 8.30 -16.58
N MET A 40 2.88 8.42 -17.26
CA MET A 40 2.97 8.45 -18.72
C MET A 40 2.61 7.11 -19.36
N LEU A 41 2.73 5.99 -18.63
CA LEU A 41 2.31 4.67 -19.11
C LEU A 41 0.82 4.43 -18.92
N VAL A 42 0.26 4.92 -17.82
CA VAL A 42 -1.16 4.74 -17.50
C VAL A 42 -2.02 5.34 -18.61
N GLY A 43 -3.02 4.58 -19.09
CA GLY A 43 -3.90 5.03 -20.17
C GLY A 43 -3.46 4.62 -21.57
N THR A 44 -2.33 3.94 -21.73
CA THR A 44 -1.78 3.58 -23.05
C THR A 44 -2.07 2.14 -23.50
N GLY A 45 -2.74 1.34 -22.66
CA GLY A 45 -3.12 -0.05 -22.95
C GLY A 45 -4.63 -0.26 -23.01
N SER A 46 -5.10 -1.34 -23.63
CA SER A 46 -6.54 -1.65 -23.69
C SER A 46 -7.10 -2.12 -22.33
N ILE A 47 -8.34 -1.70 -22.04
CA ILE A 47 -9.10 -2.09 -20.84
C ILE A 47 -10.27 -3.04 -21.13
N GLU A 48 -10.44 -3.49 -22.37
CA GLU A 48 -11.62 -4.27 -22.82
C GLU A 48 -11.89 -5.53 -22.01
N ASN A 49 -10.82 -6.15 -21.48
CA ASN A 49 -10.91 -7.39 -20.70
C ASN A 49 -10.79 -7.18 -19.18
N ILE A 50 -11.00 -5.97 -18.67
CA ILE A 50 -10.99 -5.69 -17.23
C ILE A 50 -12.43 -5.74 -16.72
N GLY A 51 -12.68 -6.56 -15.71
CA GLY A 51 -13.99 -6.71 -15.10
C GLY A 51 -14.41 -5.51 -14.25
N LYS A 52 -15.69 -5.48 -13.87
CA LYS A 52 -16.25 -4.45 -12.98
C LYS A 52 -15.58 -4.44 -11.60
N TYR A 53 -15.25 -5.61 -11.06
CA TYR A 53 -14.67 -5.77 -9.72
C TYR A 53 -13.16 -5.86 -9.82
N ALA A 54 -12.52 -4.73 -10.14
CA ALA A 54 -11.10 -4.67 -10.44
C ALA A 54 -10.39 -3.59 -9.63
N ILE A 55 -9.20 -3.89 -9.12
CA ILE A 55 -8.39 -2.97 -8.31
C ILE A 55 -6.95 -2.87 -8.81
N ASN A 56 -6.26 -1.81 -8.40
CA ASN A 56 -4.81 -1.75 -8.37
C ASN A 56 -4.31 -1.82 -6.93
N ILE A 57 -3.24 -2.56 -6.69
CA ILE A 57 -2.50 -2.53 -5.42
C ILE A 57 -1.35 -1.54 -5.60
N MET A 58 -1.31 -0.49 -4.80
CA MET A 58 -0.39 0.63 -4.98
C MET A 58 0.58 0.81 -3.82
N GLY A 59 1.86 0.99 -4.12
CA GLY A 59 2.89 1.20 -3.11
C GLY A 59 3.21 -0.09 -2.35
N GLU A 60 3.15 -1.22 -3.04
CA GLU A 60 3.50 -2.56 -2.57
C GLU A 60 4.67 -3.07 -3.43
N PHE A 61 5.79 -3.37 -2.79
CA PHE A 61 7.08 -3.62 -3.45
C PHE A 61 7.48 -5.10 -3.50
N ASN A 62 6.61 -6.00 -3.03
CA ASN A 62 6.79 -7.44 -2.98
C ASN A 62 8.02 -7.88 -2.18
N ILE A 63 8.32 -7.17 -1.10
CA ILE A 63 9.42 -7.57 -0.22
C ILE A 63 9.04 -8.91 0.41
N ALA A 64 9.92 -9.91 0.30
CA ALA A 64 9.65 -11.27 0.78
C ALA A 64 8.35 -11.92 0.26
N GLY A 65 7.84 -11.50 -0.91
CA GLY A 65 6.64 -12.11 -1.49
C GLY A 65 5.30 -11.56 -0.99
N GLU A 66 5.31 -10.46 -0.22
CA GLU A 66 4.10 -9.85 0.36
C GLU A 66 3.00 -9.56 -0.69
N ALA A 67 3.38 -9.03 -1.85
CA ALA A 67 2.43 -8.67 -2.90
C ALA A 67 1.66 -9.88 -3.44
N TRP A 68 2.31 -11.05 -3.53
CA TRP A 68 1.67 -12.28 -4.00
C TRP A 68 0.59 -12.75 -3.04
N THR A 69 0.87 -12.69 -1.74
CA THR A 69 -0.09 -13.04 -0.68
C THR A 69 -1.28 -12.08 -0.69
N ILE A 70 -1.02 -10.76 -0.72
CA ILE A 70 -2.08 -9.74 -0.77
C ILE A 70 -2.94 -9.91 -2.02
N LYS A 71 -2.32 -10.08 -3.18
CA LYS A 71 -3.01 -10.33 -4.45
C LYS A 71 -3.91 -11.56 -4.36
N LYS A 72 -3.41 -12.67 -3.81
CA LYS A 72 -4.18 -13.91 -3.64
C LYS A 72 -5.41 -13.70 -2.76
N TYR A 73 -5.34 -12.89 -1.70
CA TYR A 73 -6.51 -12.60 -0.88
C TYR A 73 -7.60 -11.86 -1.67
N TYR A 74 -7.24 -10.84 -2.44
CA TYR A 74 -8.21 -10.13 -3.29
C TYR A 74 -8.79 -11.03 -4.39
N GLU A 75 -7.97 -11.85 -5.04
CA GLU A 75 -8.44 -12.82 -6.03
C GLU A 75 -9.41 -13.84 -5.40
N ASN A 76 -9.12 -14.33 -4.20
CA ASN A 76 -10.00 -15.22 -3.44
C ASN A 76 -11.31 -14.53 -3.04
N MET A 77 -11.32 -13.21 -2.81
CA MET A 77 -12.55 -12.43 -2.62
C MET A 77 -13.38 -12.33 -3.90
N GLY A 78 -12.83 -12.68 -5.06
CA GLY A 78 -13.46 -12.52 -6.38
C GLY A 78 -13.17 -11.15 -7.02
N ILE A 79 -12.05 -10.52 -6.66
CA ILE A 79 -11.62 -9.22 -7.17
C ILE A 79 -10.43 -9.42 -8.10
N GLU A 80 -10.51 -8.85 -9.30
CA GLU A 80 -9.39 -8.82 -10.25
C GLU A 80 -8.33 -7.82 -9.80
N VAL A 81 -7.06 -8.23 -9.76
CA VAL A 81 -5.93 -7.31 -9.54
C VAL A 81 -5.30 -6.99 -10.89
N VAL A 82 -5.60 -5.80 -11.40
CA VAL A 82 -5.13 -5.33 -12.72
C VAL A 82 -3.62 -5.08 -12.69
N SER A 83 -3.15 -4.38 -11.67
CA SER A 83 -1.74 -4.02 -11.52
C SER A 83 -1.31 -3.95 -10.06
N VAL A 84 -0.03 -4.28 -9.84
CA VAL A 84 0.68 -4.05 -8.58
C VAL A 84 1.77 -3.02 -8.87
N PHE A 85 1.77 -1.92 -8.11
CA PHE A 85 2.77 -0.86 -8.20
C PHE A 85 3.73 -0.96 -7.00
N THR A 86 4.95 -1.45 -7.15
CA THR A 86 5.55 -2.05 -8.38
C THR A 86 6.16 -3.43 -8.14
N GLY A 87 5.94 -4.02 -6.97
CA GLY A 87 6.43 -5.36 -6.63
C GLY A 87 5.92 -6.42 -7.60
N ASP A 88 6.84 -7.05 -8.33
CA ASP A 88 6.54 -7.99 -9.43
C ASP A 88 5.55 -7.42 -10.49
N GLY A 89 5.52 -6.09 -10.65
CA GLY A 89 4.68 -5.43 -11.66
C GLY A 89 5.13 -5.72 -13.09
N ARG A 90 4.21 -5.53 -14.06
CA ARG A 90 4.51 -5.58 -15.50
C ARG A 90 4.10 -4.27 -16.15
N VAL A 91 4.89 -3.80 -17.11
CA VAL A 91 4.60 -2.56 -17.85
C VAL A 91 3.22 -2.62 -18.51
N GLU A 92 2.85 -3.74 -19.13
CA GLU A 92 1.53 -3.90 -19.76
C GLU A 92 0.37 -3.77 -18.77
N ASN A 93 0.54 -4.25 -17.54
CA ASN A 93 -0.46 -4.08 -16.48
C ASN A 93 -0.59 -2.62 -16.03
N ILE A 94 0.54 -1.91 -15.93
CA ILE A 94 0.55 -0.47 -15.63
C ILE A 94 -0.15 0.32 -16.74
N LYS A 95 0.06 -0.04 -18.01
CA LYS A 95 -0.58 0.66 -19.13
C LYS A 95 -2.11 0.60 -19.06
N ARG A 96 -2.65 -0.53 -18.63
CA ARG A 96 -4.09 -0.78 -18.51
C ARG A 96 -4.66 -0.57 -17.09
N SER A 97 -3.86 -0.11 -16.13
CA SER A 97 -4.30 0.08 -14.73
C SER A 97 -5.45 1.08 -14.57
N HIS A 98 -5.65 1.94 -15.56
CA HIS A 98 -6.76 2.89 -15.62
C HIS A 98 -8.14 2.23 -15.87
N GLY A 99 -8.19 0.92 -16.12
CA GLY A 99 -9.45 0.17 -16.15
C GLY A 99 -9.92 -0.32 -14.77
N ALA A 100 -9.09 -0.18 -13.72
CA ALA A 100 -9.49 -0.56 -12.37
C ALA A 100 -10.55 0.41 -11.80
N SER A 101 -11.40 -0.10 -10.91
CA SER A 101 -12.43 0.69 -10.23
C SER A 101 -11.96 1.28 -8.90
N LEU A 102 -10.85 0.79 -8.33
CA LEU A 102 -10.30 1.29 -7.07
C LEU A 102 -8.77 1.15 -7.04
N ASN A 103 -8.12 2.19 -6.52
CA ASN A 103 -6.70 2.18 -6.18
C ASN A 103 -6.51 1.94 -4.67
N VAL A 104 -5.82 0.86 -4.30
CA VAL A 104 -5.62 0.47 -2.89
C VAL A 104 -4.19 0.81 -2.48
N VAL A 105 -4.01 1.88 -1.71
CA VAL A 105 -2.71 2.51 -1.44
C VAL A 105 -2.12 2.06 -0.11
N GLN A 106 -1.11 1.21 -0.15
CA GLN A 106 -0.33 0.76 1.01
C GLN A 106 0.68 1.83 1.43
N CYS A 107 1.76 2.00 0.66
CA CYS A 107 2.81 2.97 0.99
C CYS A 107 2.46 4.39 0.47
N SER A 108 1.59 5.09 1.20
CA SER A 108 1.13 6.44 0.85
C SER A 108 2.28 7.42 0.60
N GLY A 109 3.36 7.35 1.38
CA GLY A 109 4.52 8.24 1.20
C GLY A 109 5.28 8.04 -0.12
N SER A 110 5.04 6.95 -0.85
CA SER A 110 5.74 6.62 -2.10
C SER A 110 4.89 6.76 -3.36
N ILE A 111 3.60 6.44 -3.30
CA ILE A 111 2.79 6.24 -4.51
C ILE A 111 1.55 7.13 -4.56
N LEU A 112 1.23 7.85 -3.48
CA LEU A 112 -0.01 8.64 -3.37
C LEU A 112 -0.15 9.64 -4.51
N ARG A 113 0.96 10.23 -4.99
CA ARG A 113 0.91 11.16 -6.12
C ARG A 113 0.36 10.51 -7.38
N LEU A 114 0.73 9.26 -7.67
CA LEU A 114 0.20 8.54 -8.83
C LEU A 114 -1.29 8.24 -8.66
N ALA A 115 -1.72 7.84 -7.45
CA ALA A 115 -3.13 7.61 -7.15
C ALA A 115 -3.98 8.88 -7.35
N GLN A 116 -3.48 10.05 -6.92
CA GLN A 116 -4.10 11.35 -7.16
C GLN A 116 -4.19 11.69 -8.66
N ILE A 117 -3.12 11.48 -9.43
CA ILE A 117 -3.15 11.67 -10.89
C ILE A 117 -4.21 10.76 -11.52
N MET A 118 -4.33 9.51 -11.06
CA MET A 118 -5.31 8.56 -11.59
C MET A 118 -6.75 8.93 -11.22
N GLU A 119 -6.98 9.47 -10.02
CA GLU A 119 -8.27 10.02 -9.62
C GLU A 119 -8.64 11.24 -10.48
N GLU A 120 -7.73 12.21 -10.62
CA GLU A 120 -7.94 13.43 -11.40
C GLU A 120 -8.22 13.14 -12.89
N LYS A 121 -7.47 12.20 -13.49
CA LYS A 121 -7.50 11.97 -14.95
C LYS A 121 -8.49 10.89 -15.39
N TYR A 122 -8.71 9.87 -14.56
CA TYR A 122 -9.53 8.70 -14.92
C TYR A 122 -10.71 8.49 -13.96
N GLY A 123 -10.86 9.30 -12.91
CA GLY A 123 -11.96 9.19 -11.95
C GLY A 123 -11.85 7.96 -11.04
N ILE A 124 -10.67 7.35 -10.92
CA ILE A 124 -10.47 6.13 -10.11
C ILE A 124 -10.21 6.54 -8.67
N PRO A 125 -11.15 6.31 -7.73
CA PRO A 125 -10.94 6.66 -6.34
C PRO A 125 -9.79 5.85 -5.73
N TYR A 126 -9.23 6.33 -4.63
CA TYR A 126 -8.27 5.57 -3.85
C TYR A 126 -8.61 5.53 -2.36
N ILE A 127 -8.19 4.45 -1.71
CA ILE A 127 -8.21 4.31 -0.26
C ILE A 127 -6.80 4.05 0.25
N ARG A 128 -6.50 4.51 1.47
CA ARG A 128 -5.25 4.21 2.16
C ARG A 128 -5.46 3.00 3.06
N VAL A 129 -4.57 2.02 2.97
CA VAL A 129 -4.64 0.78 3.75
C VAL A 129 -3.30 0.47 4.39
N SER A 130 -3.31 -0.48 5.32
CA SER A 130 -2.12 -1.14 5.81
C SER A 130 -2.34 -2.66 5.80
N TYR A 131 -1.38 -3.42 5.28
CA TYR A 131 -1.38 -4.89 5.32
C TYR A 131 -0.57 -5.48 6.48
N PHE A 132 -0.26 -4.67 7.50
CA PHE A 132 0.65 -5.07 8.58
C PHE A 132 -0.08 -5.34 9.90
N GLY A 133 -0.14 -6.61 10.29
CA GLY A 133 -0.85 -7.09 11.48
C GLY A 133 -2.31 -7.48 11.18
N ILE A 134 -2.93 -8.26 12.07
CA ILE A 134 -4.27 -8.81 11.84
C ILE A 134 -5.31 -7.71 11.63
N GLU A 135 -5.32 -6.69 12.49
CA GLU A 135 -6.37 -5.66 12.49
C GLU A 135 -6.34 -4.84 11.20
N ASP A 136 -5.17 -4.32 10.85
CA ASP A 136 -4.98 -3.49 9.66
C ASP A 136 -5.22 -4.30 8.38
N MET A 137 -4.71 -5.54 8.31
CA MET A 137 -4.95 -6.44 7.17
C MET A 137 -6.44 -6.75 7.01
N SER A 138 -7.12 -7.12 8.10
CA SER A 138 -8.56 -7.41 8.08
C SER A 138 -9.35 -6.18 7.64
N LYS A 139 -9.01 -5.01 8.19
CA LYS A 139 -9.64 -3.74 7.81
C LYS A 139 -9.45 -3.44 6.32
N ALA A 140 -8.25 -3.63 5.78
CA ALA A 140 -7.97 -3.42 4.36
C ALA A 140 -8.85 -4.29 3.45
N LEU A 141 -9.06 -5.57 3.81
CA LEU A 141 -9.96 -6.46 3.06
C LEU A 141 -11.42 -6.00 3.17
N TYR A 142 -11.88 -5.63 4.36
CA TYR A 142 -13.25 -5.13 4.57
C TYR A 142 -13.52 -3.79 3.87
N ASP A 143 -12.57 -2.85 3.89
CA ASP A 143 -12.71 -1.55 3.22
C ASP A 143 -12.87 -1.74 1.70
N VAL A 144 -12.08 -2.64 1.09
CA VAL A 144 -12.21 -2.97 -0.33
C VAL A 144 -13.53 -3.69 -0.60
N ALA A 145 -13.96 -4.62 0.25
CA ALA A 145 -15.26 -5.28 0.10
C ALA A 145 -16.44 -4.29 0.20
N ALA A 146 -16.34 -3.29 1.08
CA ALA A 146 -17.35 -2.26 1.25
C ALA A 146 -17.47 -1.32 0.03
N HIS A 147 -16.38 -1.12 -0.71
CA HIS A 147 -16.40 -0.39 -1.98
C HIS A 147 -17.29 -1.09 -3.02
N PHE A 148 -17.23 -2.42 -3.09
CA PHE A 148 -18.02 -3.25 -4.02
C PHE A 148 -19.34 -3.78 -3.41
N LYS A 149 -20.09 -2.89 -2.74
CA LYS A 149 -21.33 -3.24 -2.02
C LYS A 149 -22.44 -3.85 -2.88
N ASP A 150 -22.38 -3.70 -4.19
CA ASP A 150 -23.32 -4.29 -5.14
C ASP A 150 -23.09 -5.80 -5.37
N ASN A 151 -21.95 -6.35 -4.92
CA ASN A 151 -21.66 -7.78 -4.97
C ASN A 151 -21.48 -8.35 -3.56
N LEU A 152 -22.57 -8.90 -3.02
CA LEU A 152 -22.61 -9.46 -1.68
C LEU A 152 -21.66 -10.66 -1.48
N GLU A 153 -21.29 -11.36 -2.55
CA GLU A 153 -20.38 -12.50 -2.49
C GLU A 153 -18.96 -12.06 -2.11
N ILE A 154 -18.52 -10.87 -2.53
CA ILE A 154 -17.21 -10.30 -2.14
C ILE A 154 -17.16 -10.14 -0.61
N MET A 155 -18.18 -9.53 -0.02
CA MET A 155 -18.26 -9.32 1.43
C MET A 155 -18.33 -10.65 2.19
N LYS A 156 -19.06 -11.64 1.66
CA LYS A 156 -19.13 -12.97 2.26
C LYS A 156 -17.77 -13.67 2.25
N LYS A 157 -17.11 -13.74 1.10
CA LYS A 157 -15.75 -14.32 0.96
C LYS A 157 -14.73 -13.59 1.84
N THR A 158 -14.85 -12.27 1.96
CA THR A 158 -14.00 -11.47 2.86
C THR A 158 -14.13 -11.94 4.30
N LYS A 159 -15.35 -12.12 4.80
CA LYS A 159 -15.61 -12.62 6.17
C LYS A 159 -15.04 -14.03 6.36
N GLU A 160 -15.20 -14.90 5.38
CA GLU A 160 -14.68 -16.27 5.41
C GLU A 160 -13.15 -16.29 5.46
N ILE A 161 -12.48 -15.53 4.58
CA ILE A 161 -11.02 -15.40 4.55
C ILE A 161 -10.51 -14.88 5.90
N VAL A 162 -11.03 -13.73 6.37
CA VAL A 162 -10.57 -13.12 7.62
C VAL A 162 -10.74 -14.08 8.79
N ARG A 163 -11.89 -14.76 8.88
CA ARG A 163 -12.13 -15.75 9.94
C ARG A 163 -11.12 -16.89 9.86
N ASN A 164 -10.95 -17.51 8.70
CA ASN A 164 -10.08 -18.68 8.54
C ASN A 164 -8.61 -18.34 8.83
N GLU A 165 -8.13 -17.20 8.35
CA GLU A 165 -6.76 -16.75 8.61
C GLU A 165 -6.55 -16.45 10.10
N ILE A 166 -7.48 -15.75 10.75
CA ILE A 166 -7.38 -15.49 12.19
C ILE A 166 -7.42 -16.80 12.97
N ASP A 167 -8.38 -17.69 12.70
CA ASP A 167 -8.49 -18.98 13.38
C ASP A 167 -7.21 -19.82 13.24
N ALA A 168 -6.54 -19.74 12.08
CA ALA A 168 -5.27 -20.41 11.84
C ALA A 168 -4.10 -19.80 12.63
N ILE A 169 -3.95 -18.47 12.67
CA ILE A 169 -2.76 -17.84 13.26
C ILE A 169 -2.91 -17.53 14.76
N TYR A 170 -4.13 -17.42 15.26
CA TYR A 170 -4.40 -16.95 16.62
C TYR A 170 -3.75 -17.81 17.72
N PRO A 171 -3.73 -19.16 17.63
CA PRO A 171 -3.03 -19.99 18.62
C PRO A 171 -1.53 -19.66 18.73
N ASP A 172 -0.86 -19.47 17.59
CA ASP A 172 0.56 -19.12 17.55
C ASP A 172 0.79 -17.69 18.08
N LEU A 173 -0.10 -16.75 17.75
CA LEU A 173 -0.03 -15.40 18.31
C LEU A 173 -0.17 -15.39 19.83
N LEU A 174 -1.06 -16.20 20.41
CA LEU A 174 -1.17 -16.31 21.88
C LEU A 174 0.12 -16.85 22.50
N ARG A 175 0.76 -17.83 21.84
CA ARG A 175 2.06 -18.36 22.26
C ARG A 175 3.13 -17.27 22.22
N TYR A 176 3.23 -16.50 21.13
CA TYR A 176 4.19 -15.41 21.01
C TYR A 176 3.90 -14.29 22.00
N LYS A 177 2.64 -13.90 22.17
CA LYS A 177 2.22 -12.90 23.15
C LYS A 177 2.66 -13.28 24.55
N LYS A 178 2.46 -14.53 24.97
CA LYS A 178 2.93 -15.02 26.27
C LYS A 178 4.45 -14.90 26.43
N ALA A 179 5.21 -15.16 25.37
CA ALA A 179 6.68 -15.08 25.40
C ALA A 179 7.23 -13.65 25.32
N LEU A 180 6.46 -12.73 24.74
CA LEU A 180 6.88 -11.36 24.43
C LEU A 180 6.28 -10.31 25.37
N SER A 181 5.26 -10.67 26.16
CA SER A 181 4.57 -9.75 27.07
C SER A 181 5.53 -9.03 28.00
N GLY A 182 5.40 -7.71 28.11
CA GLY A 182 6.23 -6.84 28.97
C GLY A 182 7.63 -6.56 28.43
N LYS A 183 7.96 -7.04 27.22
CA LYS A 183 9.17 -6.58 26.51
C LYS A 183 8.92 -5.18 25.98
N LYS A 184 10.01 -4.44 25.78
CA LYS A 184 9.99 -3.07 25.27
C LYS A 184 10.56 -2.99 23.87
N ALA A 185 10.00 -2.11 23.04
CA ALA A 185 10.49 -1.83 21.69
C ALA A 185 10.67 -0.33 21.46
N ALA A 186 11.67 0.00 20.64
CA ALA A 186 11.90 1.34 20.11
C ALA A 186 11.75 1.28 18.58
N ILE A 187 10.97 2.18 18.01
CA ILE A 187 10.64 2.22 16.59
C ILE A 187 11.12 3.54 16.01
N TYR A 188 12.02 3.46 15.03
CA TYR A 188 12.37 4.60 14.19
C TYR A 188 12.40 4.17 12.72
N VAL A 189 11.44 4.66 11.94
CA VAL A 189 11.19 4.17 10.57
C VAL A 189 11.07 5.31 9.57
N GLY A 190 11.03 4.99 8.27
CA GLY A 190 10.95 6.01 7.23
C GLY A 190 9.69 6.89 7.33
N GLY A 191 8.49 6.31 7.33
CA GLY A 191 7.23 7.05 7.32
C GLY A 191 6.33 6.74 8.51
N ALA A 192 5.53 7.73 8.94
CA ALA A 192 4.67 7.64 10.12
C ALA A 192 3.63 6.52 10.03
N PHE A 193 3.02 6.29 8.86
CA PHE A 193 2.10 5.17 8.64
C PHE A 193 2.70 3.80 8.99
N LYS A 194 4.00 3.61 8.71
CA LYS A 194 4.70 2.37 9.10
C LYS A 194 4.87 2.29 10.62
N ALA A 195 5.15 3.41 11.28
CA ALA A 195 5.24 3.47 12.74
C ALA A 195 3.90 3.09 13.37
N PHE A 196 2.78 3.65 12.88
CA PHE A 196 1.43 3.33 13.37
C PHE A 196 1.13 1.83 13.32
N SER A 197 1.32 1.19 12.17
CA SER A 197 1.04 -0.24 12.05
C SER A 197 1.99 -1.11 12.87
N MET A 198 3.27 -0.72 13.00
CA MET A 198 4.20 -1.43 13.87
C MET A 198 3.81 -1.32 15.35
N ILE A 199 3.32 -0.17 15.81
CA ILE A 199 2.82 0.02 17.17
C ILE A 199 1.67 -0.95 17.45
N LYS A 200 0.66 -1.00 16.56
CA LYS A 200 -0.49 -1.91 16.70
C LYS A 200 -0.05 -3.37 16.74
N ALA A 201 0.80 -3.79 15.80
CA ALA A 201 1.26 -5.17 15.73
C ALA A 201 2.08 -5.58 16.97
N LEU A 202 3.00 -4.74 17.45
CA LEU A 202 3.79 -5.02 18.65
C LEU A 202 2.91 -5.06 19.91
N ARG A 203 1.95 -4.14 20.03
CA ARG A 203 0.97 -4.15 21.12
C ARG A 203 0.14 -5.44 21.11
N SER A 204 -0.23 -5.95 19.93
CA SER A 204 -0.94 -7.25 19.81
C SER A 204 -0.14 -8.42 20.40
N LEU A 205 1.20 -8.33 20.36
CA LEU A 205 2.15 -9.29 20.93
C LEU A 205 2.50 -9.00 22.41
N GLY A 206 1.86 -8.00 23.04
CA GLY A 206 2.13 -7.61 24.42
C GLY A 206 3.45 -6.87 24.61
N ILE A 207 4.02 -6.31 23.53
CA ILE A 207 5.25 -5.51 23.57
C ILE A 207 4.89 -4.04 23.76
N ASP A 208 5.52 -3.40 24.73
CA ASP A 208 5.36 -1.99 25.03
C ASP A 208 6.26 -1.16 24.13
N VAL A 209 5.68 -0.28 23.32
CA VAL A 209 6.47 0.65 22.50
C VAL A 209 6.83 1.84 23.36
N VAL A 210 8.11 1.96 23.73
CA VAL A 210 8.60 3.02 24.64
C VAL A 210 9.27 4.19 23.91
N LEU A 211 9.55 4.02 22.61
CA LEU A 211 10.00 5.08 21.73
C LEU A 211 9.39 4.88 20.34
N ALA A 212 8.86 5.94 19.75
CA ALA A 212 8.36 5.93 18.38
C ALA A 212 8.76 7.22 17.65
N GLY A 213 9.18 7.08 16.40
CA GLY A 213 9.49 8.23 15.54
C GLY A 213 9.56 7.86 14.07
N SER A 214 9.59 8.87 13.22
CA SER A 214 9.71 8.67 11.78
C SER A 214 10.64 9.67 11.12
N GLN A 215 11.20 9.33 9.95
CA GLN A 215 12.06 10.27 9.20
C GLN A 215 11.27 11.31 8.41
N THR A 216 9.99 11.04 8.14
CA THR A 216 9.23 11.79 7.14
C THR A 216 7.80 12.16 7.56
N GLY A 217 7.42 11.92 8.82
CA GLY A 217 6.13 12.34 9.36
C GLY A 217 5.95 13.86 9.36
N ASN A 218 4.70 14.31 9.19
CA ASN A 218 4.33 15.71 9.36
C ASN A 218 3.72 15.95 10.76
N LYS A 219 3.33 17.19 11.04
CA LYS A 219 2.75 17.57 12.35
C LYS A 219 1.53 16.71 12.71
N ASP A 220 0.60 16.54 11.78
CA ASP A 220 -0.63 15.76 11.98
C ASP A 220 -0.31 14.27 12.24
N ASP A 221 0.67 13.72 11.52
CA ASP A 221 1.16 12.36 11.74
C ASP A 221 1.71 12.19 13.18
N TYR A 222 2.41 13.19 13.71
CA TYR A 222 2.93 13.15 15.08
C TYR A 222 1.85 13.39 16.14
N GLU A 223 0.77 14.10 15.83
CA GLU A 223 -0.42 14.15 16.69
C GLU A 223 -1.05 12.76 16.80
N VAL A 224 -1.27 12.08 15.67
CA VAL A 224 -1.76 10.68 15.66
C VAL A 224 -0.79 9.74 16.38
N LEU A 225 0.53 9.91 16.18
CA LEU A 225 1.53 9.07 16.84
C LEU A 225 1.45 9.19 18.37
N ARG A 226 1.26 10.42 18.88
CA ARG A 226 1.08 10.69 20.31
C ARG A 226 -0.18 10.02 20.84
N ASP A 227 -1.30 10.16 20.14
CA ASP A 227 -2.59 9.56 20.56
C ASP A 227 -2.55 8.02 20.56
N MET A 228 -1.72 7.41 19.70
CA MET A 228 -1.58 5.96 19.62
C MET A 228 -0.66 5.37 20.69
N CYS A 229 0.30 6.15 21.19
CA CYS A 229 1.32 5.69 22.13
C CYS A 229 0.83 5.81 23.58
N ASP A 230 1.36 4.94 24.45
CA ASP A 230 1.04 4.97 25.87
C ASP A 230 1.77 6.12 26.58
N ASP A 231 1.22 6.60 27.70
CA ASP A 231 1.81 7.68 28.49
C ASP A 231 3.27 7.37 28.86
N GLY A 232 4.16 8.34 28.63
CA GLY A 232 5.60 8.18 28.87
C GLY A 232 6.40 7.60 27.69
N THR A 233 5.76 7.29 26.56
CA THR A 233 6.45 6.95 25.31
C THR A 233 7.23 8.16 24.80
N VAL A 234 8.50 7.98 24.46
CA VAL A 234 9.33 9.02 23.85
C VAL A 234 8.96 9.15 22.37
N ILE A 235 8.50 10.33 21.96
CA ILE A 235 8.25 10.65 20.56
C ILE A 235 9.48 11.36 20.00
N LEU A 236 10.13 10.73 19.00
CA LEU A 236 11.25 11.32 18.28
C LEU A 236 10.69 11.99 17.02
N ASP A 237 10.38 13.30 17.11
CA ASP A 237 9.76 14.09 16.05
C ASP A 237 10.73 14.77 15.07
#